data_AF-A0A7D6ZDI0-F1
#
_entry.id   AF-A0A7D6ZDI0-F1
#
_cell.length_a   1.000
_cell.length_b   1.000
_cell.length_c   1.000
_cell.angle_alpha   90.00
_cell.angle_beta   90.00
_cell.angle_gamma   90.00
#
_symmetry.space_group_name_H-M   'P 1'
#
loop_
_entity.id
_entity.type
_entity.pdbx_description
1 polymer ?
#
loop_
_entity_poly.entity_id
_entity_poly.type
_entity_poly.pdbx_seq_one_letter_code
_entity_poly.pdbx_strand_id
1 'polypeptide(L)'
;MSEGVIGGIHDDATYAVLDAAWDSWGRRDIDVIAHLINPAFLGGPRWPALRQAHTIARRENALLVASSGLADPTAWDDAAPTNGYELEVYGITPDLPLDSDAMSIAHSWFGQTVMTVSNLVAQYGFEVPDMVDRHGVITIELAEADLPAEAADTYLEDGAAVVMLGLTAAELPASVQGPLSPIRLLNVKLLTAAEGRFCVDNSMGDDNARRELARRFTEQGHPLWSSLTRPSVV
;
A
#
# COMPACT_ATOMS: atom_id res chain seq x y z
N MET A 1 27.48 0.29 10.26
CA MET A 1 26.79 0.54 11.56
C MET A 1 25.77 -0.57 11.73
N SER A 2 25.52 -1.07 12.95
CA SER A 2 24.49 -2.09 13.14
C SER A 2 23.08 -1.50 13.01
N GLU A 3 22.11 -2.33 12.64
CA GLU A 3 20.69 -1.95 12.47
C GLU A 3 20.13 -1.21 13.69
N GLY A 4 20.42 -1.68 14.91
CA GLY A 4 19.98 -1.02 16.14
C GLY A 4 20.59 0.36 16.42
N VAL A 5 21.75 0.69 15.85
CA VAL A 5 22.35 2.04 15.96
C VAL A 5 21.70 3.00 14.98
N ILE A 6 21.34 2.52 13.78
CA ILE A 6 20.67 3.33 12.75
C ILE A 6 19.25 3.70 13.22
N GLY A 7 18.49 2.72 13.71
CA GLY A 7 17.14 2.98 14.21
C GLY A 7 17.13 4.01 15.34
N GLY A 8 17.97 3.83 16.36
CA GLY A 8 18.05 4.76 17.49
C GLY A 8 18.44 6.21 17.14
N ILE A 9 18.93 6.48 15.93
CA ILE A 9 19.25 7.84 15.45
C ILE A 9 18.15 8.39 14.54
N HIS A 10 17.53 7.54 13.70
CA HIS A 10 16.73 7.99 12.56
C HIS A 10 15.24 7.63 12.67
N ASP A 11 14.83 6.76 13.60
CA ASP A 11 13.44 6.30 13.72
C ASP A 11 12.48 7.46 13.95
N ASP A 12 12.71 8.28 14.98
CA ASP A 12 11.86 9.42 15.32
C ASP A 12 11.66 10.39 14.15
N ALA A 13 12.73 10.68 13.40
CA ALA A 13 12.67 11.58 12.25
C ALA A 13 11.90 10.95 11.08
N THR A 14 12.05 9.64 10.87
CA THR A 14 11.31 8.88 9.86
C THR A 14 9.82 8.83 10.18
N TYR A 15 9.48 8.54 11.44
CA TYR A 15 8.10 8.47 11.89
C TYR A 15 7.44 9.84 11.84
N ALA A 16 8.15 10.90 12.21
CA ALA A 16 7.61 12.26 12.15
C ALA A 16 7.19 12.67 10.72
N VAL A 17 7.98 12.34 9.69
CA VAL A 17 7.64 12.71 8.30
C VAL A 17 6.51 11.87 7.72
N LEU A 18 6.44 10.59 8.09
CA LEU A 18 5.35 9.69 7.69
C LEU A 18 4.04 10.04 8.40
N ASP A 19 4.09 10.25 9.72
CA ASP A 19 2.94 10.66 10.51
C ASP A 19 2.38 11.98 10.00
N ALA A 20 3.24 12.96 9.68
CA ALA A 20 2.80 14.22 9.08
C ALA A 20 2.10 14.03 7.72
N ALA A 21 2.53 13.07 6.90
CA ALA A 21 1.85 12.76 5.65
C ALA A 21 0.48 12.13 5.90
N TRP A 22 0.37 11.17 6.81
CA TRP A 22 -0.90 10.53 7.14
C TRP A 22 -1.89 11.49 7.82
N ASP A 23 -1.39 12.33 8.73
CA ASP A 23 -2.15 13.37 9.40
C ASP A 23 -2.63 14.46 8.43
N SER A 24 -1.92 14.69 7.32
CA SER A 24 -2.36 15.63 6.27
C SER A 24 -3.61 15.15 5.52
N TRP A 25 -3.84 13.83 5.49
CA TRP A 25 -5.01 13.24 4.84
C TRP A 25 -6.22 13.13 5.78
N GLY A 26 -6.01 12.76 7.04
CA GLY A 26 -7.08 12.58 8.02
C GLY A 26 -6.57 12.41 9.45
N ARG A 27 -7.48 12.24 10.41
CA ARG A 27 -7.11 12.02 11.81
C ARG A 27 -6.60 10.59 11.99
N ARG A 28 -5.33 10.44 12.34
CA ARG A 28 -4.74 9.13 12.65
C ARG A 28 -5.29 8.54 13.97
N ASP A 29 -5.40 7.22 14.00
CA ASP A 29 -5.72 6.48 15.21
C ASP A 29 -4.48 6.30 16.07
N ILE A 30 -4.69 6.19 17.38
CA ILE A 30 -3.63 5.86 18.34
C ILE A 30 -3.29 4.37 18.23
N ASP A 31 -4.32 3.53 18.02
CA ASP A 31 -4.17 2.10 17.83
C ASP A 31 -3.69 1.79 16.41
N VAL A 32 -2.77 0.83 16.31
CA VAL A 32 -2.26 0.30 15.04
C VAL A 32 -2.68 -1.15 14.90
N ILE A 33 -2.76 -1.63 13.66
CA ILE A 33 -2.85 -3.06 13.38
C ILE A 33 -1.42 -3.61 13.51
N ALA A 34 -1.20 -4.54 14.44
CA ALA A 34 0.10 -5.16 14.65
C ALA A 34 -0.05 -6.63 15.03
N HIS A 35 0.95 -7.44 14.70
CA HIS A 35 0.94 -8.85 15.04
C HIS A 35 1.34 -9.07 16.50
N LEU A 36 0.61 -9.94 17.21
CA LEU A 36 0.99 -10.40 18.55
C LEU A 36 2.32 -11.17 18.53
N ILE A 37 2.53 -11.97 17.48
CA ILE A 37 3.78 -12.68 17.19
C ILE A 37 4.22 -12.26 15.79
N ASN A 38 5.42 -11.71 15.67
CA ASN A 38 5.93 -11.23 14.40
C ASN A 38 6.01 -12.37 13.36
N PRO A 39 5.38 -12.23 12.18
CA PRO A 39 5.42 -13.24 11.12
C PRO A 39 6.83 -13.63 10.69
N ALA A 40 7.82 -12.74 10.79
CA ALA A 40 9.22 -13.06 10.48
C ALA A 40 9.78 -14.20 11.35
N PHE A 41 9.26 -14.41 12.57
CA PHE A 41 9.64 -15.52 13.44
C PHE A 41 8.99 -16.86 13.06
N LEU A 42 8.03 -16.82 12.14
CA LEU A 42 7.30 -17.99 11.61
C LEU A 42 7.61 -18.24 10.13
N GLY A 43 8.66 -17.62 9.58
CA GLY A 43 9.07 -17.77 8.18
C GLY A 43 8.36 -16.84 7.20
N GLY A 44 7.59 -15.86 7.69
CA GLY A 44 7.02 -14.78 6.87
C GLY A 44 8.08 -13.78 6.39
N PRO A 45 7.71 -12.85 5.50
CA PRO A 45 8.64 -11.86 4.96
C PRO A 45 9.22 -11.01 6.08
N ARG A 46 10.52 -10.72 6.00
CA ARG A 46 11.21 -9.89 6.98
C ARG A 46 11.12 -8.43 6.54
N TRP A 47 10.43 -7.62 7.34
CA TRP A 47 10.42 -6.18 7.16
C TRP A 47 11.69 -5.54 7.76
N PRO A 48 12.10 -4.35 7.31
CA PRO A 48 13.16 -3.57 7.93
C PRO A 48 12.90 -3.36 9.42
N ALA A 49 13.95 -3.47 10.25
CA ALA A 49 13.86 -3.34 11.71
C ALA A 49 12.82 -4.25 12.41
N LEU A 50 12.28 -5.24 11.71
CA LEU A 50 11.22 -6.15 12.15
C LEU A 50 9.88 -5.49 12.50
N ARG A 51 9.68 -4.19 12.31
CA ARG A 51 8.38 -3.58 12.64
C ARG A 51 7.36 -3.92 11.55
N GLN A 52 6.36 -4.73 11.90
CA GLN A 52 5.27 -5.12 10.99
C GLN A 52 3.96 -4.62 11.58
N ALA A 53 3.62 -3.38 11.23
CA ALA A 53 2.40 -2.73 11.68
C ALA A 53 1.75 -1.93 10.55
N HIS A 54 0.49 -1.58 10.76
CA HIS A 54 -0.26 -0.69 9.88
C HIS A 54 -0.97 0.38 10.69
N THR A 55 -0.78 1.63 10.28
CA THR A 55 -1.48 2.77 10.85
C THR A 55 -2.81 2.99 10.15
N ILE A 56 -3.79 3.51 10.90
CA ILE A 56 -5.11 3.87 10.38
C ILE A 56 -5.26 5.39 10.46
N ALA A 57 -5.74 6.02 9.41
CA ALA A 57 -6.22 7.40 9.44
C ALA A 57 -7.69 7.46 8.99
N ARG A 58 -8.43 8.44 9.52
CA ARG A 58 -9.87 8.59 9.29
C ARG A 58 -10.20 9.98 8.77
N ARG A 59 -11.01 10.03 7.73
CA ARG A 59 -11.62 11.24 7.17
C ARG A 59 -13.13 11.05 7.12
N GLU A 60 -13.89 12.14 7.01
CA GLU A 60 -15.37 12.17 7.11
C GLU A 60 -16.14 11.13 6.28
N ASN A 61 -15.53 10.54 5.26
CA ASN A 61 -16.15 9.59 4.35
C ASN A 61 -15.24 8.42 3.95
N ALA A 62 -14.07 8.26 4.57
CA ALA A 62 -13.13 7.20 4.22
C ALA A 62 -12.15 6.85 5.34
N LEU A 63 -11.60 5.64 5.25
CA LEU A 63 -10.46 5.17 6.02
C LEU A 63 -9.24 5.03 5.11
N LEU A 64 -8.08 5.33 5.67
CA LEU A 64 -6.77 5.02 5.09
C LEU A 64 -6.08 4.01 6.00
N VAL A 65 -5.51 2.97 5.39
CA VAL A 65 -4.61 2.04 6.07
C VAL A 65 -3.28 2.12 5.37
N ALA A 66 -2.21 2.36 6.12
CA ALA A 66 -0.85 2.42 5.59
C ALA A 66 0.07 1.49 6.37
N SER A 67 1.02 0.85 5.70
CA SER A 67 2.12 0.16 6.37
C SER A 67 2.92 1.13 7.23
N SER A 68 3.51 0.58 8.28
CA SER A 68 4.38 1.29 9.20
C SER A 68 5.51 0.35 9.58
N GLY A 69 6.62 0.48 8.85
CA GLY A 69 7.80 -0.37 9.04
C GLY A 69 8.56 -0.67 7.76
N LEU A 70 7.95 -0.53 6.58
CA LEU A 70 8.65 -0.77 5.31
C LEU A 70 9.73 0.27 5.05
N ALA A 71 9.58 1.47 5.61
CA ALA A 71 10.55 2.55 5.53
C ALA A 71 11.44 2.68 6.79
N ASP A 72 11.38 1.71 7.72
CA ASP A 72 12.19 1.77 8.93
C ASP A 72 13.69 1.80 8.58
N PRO A 73 14.44 2.79 9.10
CA PRO A 73 15.87 2.93 8.86
C PRO A 73 16.64 1.63 9.08
N THR A 74 17.37 1.17 8.07
CA THR A 74 18.10 -0.10 8.18
C THR A 74 19.46 -0.05 7.49
N ALA A 75 20.36 -0.92 7.95
CA ALA A 75 21.64 -1.18 7.30
C ALA A 75 21.50 -2.34 6.33
N TRP A 76 22.16 -2.20 5.19
CA TRP A 76 22.31 -3.26 4.20
C TRP A 76 23.75 -3.76 4.20
N ASP A 77 23.94 -5.04 3.87
CA ASP A 77 25.28 -5.65 3.87
C ASP A 77 26.19 -5.03 2.81
N ASP A 78 25.63 -4.72 1.63
CA ASP A 78 26.39 -4.27 0.45
C ASP A 78 25.95 -2.87 -0.06
N ALA A 79 25.26 -2.07 0.75
CA ALA A 79 24.77 -0.75 0.34
C ALA A 79 24.77 0.28 1.49
N ALA A 80 24.66 1.57 1.13
CA ALA A 80 24.47 2.63 2.11
C ALA A 80 23.11 2.47 2.82
N PRO A 81 23.00 2.76 4.13
CA PRO A 81 21.72 2.74 4.83
C PRO A 81 20.67 3.63 4.16
N THR A 82 19.42 3.18 4.17
CA THR A 82 18.27 3.89 3.61
C THR A 82 17.13 3.91 4.63
N ASN A 83 16.09 4.69 4.33
CA ASN A 83 14.79 4.57 4.97
C ASN A 83 14.09 3.30 4.50
N GLY A 84 14.47 2.14 5.06
CA GLY A 84 13.96 0.83 4.67
C GLY A 84 14.01 0.64 3.16
N TYR A 85 12.95 0.07 2.58
CA TYR A 85 12.82 -0.09 1.13
C TYR A 85 12.42 1.21 0.40
N GLU A 86 12.59 2.38 1.04
CA GLU A 86 12.32 3.70 0.48
C GLU A 86 10.85 3.93 0.11
N LEU A 87 9.94 3.22 0.77
CA LEU A 87 8.51 3.35 0.57
C LEU A 87 7.69 2.95 1.80
N GLU A 88 6.47 3.48 1.87
CA GLU A 88 5.35 2.89 2.61
C GLU A 88 4.18 2.65 1.63
N VAL A 89 3.42 1.58 1.87
CA VAL A 89 2.23 1.20 1.10
C VAL A 89 0.99 1.75 1.80
N TYR A 90 0.01 2.27 1.06
CA TYR A 90 -1.27 2.67 1.65
C TYR A 90 -2.46 2.40 0.73
N GLY A 91 -3.62 2.10 1.32
CA GLY A 91 -4.90 2.09 0.63
C GLY A 91 -5.84 3.15 1.19
N ILE A 92 -6.88 3.51 0.43
CA ILE A 92 -8.01 4.32 0.92
C ILE A 92 -9.32 3.62 0.54
N THR A 93 -10.29 3.56 1.45
CA THR A 93 -11.64 3.03 1.15
C THR A 93 -12.76 3.84 1.82
N PRO A 94 -13.88 4.07 1.12
CA PRO A 94 -15.11 4.58 1.72
C PRO A 94 -16.04 3.47 2.24
N ASP A 95 -15.72 2.19 1.99
CA ASP A 95 -16.68 1.09 2.17
C ASP A 95 -16.76 0.54 3.60
N LEU A 96 -15.94 1.06 4.50
CA LEU A 96 -15.89 0.61 5.90
C LEU A 96 -16.47 1.67 6.84
N PRO A 97 -17.23 1.26 7.87
CA PRO A 97 -17.73 2.19 8.89
C PRO A 97 -16.58 2.94 9.58
N LEU A 98 -16.73 4.26 9.75
CA LEU A 98 -15.72 5.13 10.35
C LEU A 98 -15.48 4.89 11.84
N ASP A 99 -16.33 4.11 12.49
CA ASP A 99 -16.21 3.69 13.89
C ASP A 99 -15.69 2.25 14.05
N SER A 100 -15.35 1.56 12.94
CA SER A 100 -14.72 0.23 12.99
C SER A 100 -13.43 0.27 13.79
N ASP A 101 -13.23 -0.65 14.73
CA ASP A 101 -11.97 -0.76 15.47
C ASP A 101 -10.84 -1.35 14.61
N ALA A 102 -9.60 -1.27 15.11
CA ALA A 102 -8.42 -1.75 14.37
C ALA A 102 -8.50 -3.24 14.02
N MET A 103 -9.08 -4.06 14.90
CA MET A 103 -9.25 -5.50 14.66
C MET A 103 -10.26 -5.77 13.55
N SER A 104 -11.38 -5.07 13.52
CA SER A 104 -12.41 -5.18 12.47
C SER A 104 -11.86 -4.73 11.12
N ILE A 105 -11.08 -3.64 11.10
CA ILE A 105 -10.38 -3.18 9.90
C ILE A 105 -9.37 -4.22 9.43
N ALA A 106 -8.56 -4.79 10.34
CA ALA A 106 -7.59 -5.82 10.00
C ALA A 106 -8.25 -7.06 9.35
N HIS A 107 -9.42 -7.49 9.81
CA HIS A 107 -10.14 -8.64 9.26
C HIS A 107 -11.02 -8.29 8.04
N SER A 108 -11.11 -7.03 7.65
CA SER A 108 -11.85 -6.61 6.46
C SER A 108 -11.08 -6.94 5.18
N TRP A 109 -11.81 -7.05 4.06
CA TRP A 109 -11.22 -7.21 2.72
C TRP A 109 -10.14 -6.17 2.43
N PHE A 110 -10.38 -4.92 2.86
CA PHE A 110 -9.51 -3.79 2.59
C PHE A 110 -8.24 -3.84 3.44
N GLY A 111 -8.38 -4.11 4.74
CA GLY A 111 -7.24 -4.30 5.63
C GLY A 111 -6.36 -5.46 5.16
N GLN A 112 -6.97 -6.61 4.86
CA GLN A 112 -6.25 -7.78 4.31
C GLN A 112 -5.54 -7.45 3.00
N THR A 113 -6.18 -6.73 2.08
CA THR A 113 -5.56 -6.30 0.82
C THR A 113 -4.29 -5.48 1.06
N VAL A 114 -4.35 -4.44 1.91
CA VAL A 114 -3.18 -3.59 2.20
C VAL A 114 -2.09 -4.38 2.92
N MET A 115 -2.43 -5.24 3.88
CA MET A 115 -1.47 -6.07 4.60
C MET A 115 -0.78 -7.09 3.68
N THR A 116 -1.52 -7.76 2.80
CA THR A 116 -0.98 -8.69 1.82
C THR A 116 -0.03 -7.99 0.85
N VAL A 117 -0.42 -6.82 0.32
CA VAL A 117 0.48 -6.03 -0.53
C VAL A 117 1.73 -5.59 0.23
N SER A 118 1.60 -5.15 1.48
CA SER A 118 2.76 -4.76 2.29
C SER A 118 3.74 -5.93 2.47
N ASN A 119 3.23 -7.14 2.66
CA ASN A 119 4.03 -8.36 2.76
C ASN A 119 4.69 -8.74 1.44
N LEU A 120 4.01 -8.59 0.31
CA LEU A 120 4.61 -8.78 -1.01
C LEU A 120 5.72 -7.75 -1.25
N VAL A 121 5.50 -6.48 -0.88
CA VAL A 121 6.54 -5.46 -0.97
C VAL A 121 7.74 -5.80 -0.09
N ALA A 122 7.53 -6.26 1.15
CA ALA A 122 8.64 -6.72 1.99
C ALA A 122 9.36 -7.94 1.40
N GLN A 123 8.64 -8.84 0.72
CA GLN A 123 9.23 -9.99 0.05
C GLN A 123 10.10 -9.60 -1.16
N TYR A 124 9.65 -8.61 -1.94
CA TYR A 124 10.35 -8.16 -3.14
C TYR A 124 11.29 -6.98 -2.92
N GLY A 125 11.28 -6.33 -1.76
CA GLY A 125 12.22 -5.25 -1.42
C GLY A 125 12.29 -4.11 -2.44
N PHE A 126 13.51 -3.77 -2.86
CA PHE A 126 13.82 -2.65 -3.76
C PHE A 126 13.32 -2.84 -5.20
N GLU A 127 12.96 -4.06 -5.58
CA GLU A 127 12.45 -4.35 -6.92
C GLU A 127 11.09 -3.66 -7.16
N VAL A 128 10.28 -3.48 -6.13
CA VAL A 128 8.99 -2.76 -6.24
C VAL A 128 9.18 -1.28 -6.57
N PRO A 129 9.94 -0.48 -5.79
CA PRO A 129 10.18 0.91 -6.12
C PRO A 129 10.86 1.08 -7.49
N ASP A 130 11.77 0.18 -7.88
CA ASP A 130 12.42 0.19 -9.20
C ASP A 130 11.43 -0.04 -10.36
N MET A 131 10.48 -0.97 -10.18
CA MET A 131 9.44 -1.22 -11.18
C MET A 131 8.50 -0.02 -11.31
N VAL A 132 8.13 0.61 -10.19
CA VAL A 132 7.30 1.82 -10.19
C VAL A 132 8.01 2.98 -10.88
N ASP A 133 9.31 3.19 -10.65
CA ASP A 133 10.07 4.22 -11.38
C ASP A 133 10.10 4.00 -12.88
N ARG A 134 10.22 2.73 -13.29
CA ARG A 134 10.32 2.37 -14.71
C ARG A 134 8.99 2.52 -15.44
N HIS A 135 7.89 2.13 -14.80
CA HIS A 135 6.58 2.01 -15.46
C HIS A 135 5.57 3.10 -15.04
N GLY A 136 5.88 3.86 -13.99
CA GLY A 136 5.00 4.84 -13.34
C GLY A 136 3.95 4.19 -12.44
N VAL A 137 3.24 3.18 -12.97
CA VAL A 137 2.28 2.35 -12.25
C VAL A 137 2.51 0.89 -12.60
N ILE A 138 2.27 0.00 -11.64
CA ILE A 138 2.38 -1.45 -11.81
C ILE A 138 1.11 -2.14 -11.34
N THR A 139 0.92 -3.40 -11.75
CA THR A 139 -0.18 -4.25 -11.29
C THR A 139 0.38 -5.52 -10.67
N ILE A 140 -0.24 -5.97 -9.59
CA ILE A 140 0.11 -7.21 -8.89
C ILE A 140 -1.16 -8.03 -8.69
N GLU A 141 -1.06 -9.34 -8.89
CA GLU A 141 -2.11 -10.29 -8.58
C GLU A 141 -2.02 -10.72 -7.11
N LEU A 142 -3.16 -10.74 -6.43
CA LEU A 142 -3.31 -11.21 -5.06
C LEU A 142 -4.06 -12.54 -5.09
N ALA A 143 -3.33 -13.63 -4.91
CA ALA A 143 -3.93 -14.94 -4.76
C ALA A 143 -4.79 -15.00 -3.50
N GLU A 144 -5.91 -15.72 -3.58
CA GLU A 144 -6.80 -16.01 -2.44
C GLU A 144 -7.33 -14.73 -1.75
N ALA A 145 -7.70 -13.72 -2.53
CA ALA A 145 -8.25 -12.48 -2.00
C ALA A 145 -9.64 -12.72 -1.38
N ASP A 146 -9.79 -12.35 -0.10
CA ASP A 146 -11.03 -12.47 0.65
C ASP A 146 -11.89 -11.21 0.49
N LEU A 147 -12.78 -11.25 -0.50
CA LEU A 147 -13.78 -10.20 -0.76
C LEU A 147 -15.19 -10.68 -0.37
N PRO A 148 -16.11 -9.77 -0.01
CA PRO A 148 -17.52 -10.10 0.15
C PRO A 148 -18.09 -10.82 -1.08
N ALA A 149 -18.96 -11.80 -0.86
CA ALA A 149 -19.47 -12.67 -1.94
C ALA A 149 -20.16 -11.88 -3.06
N GLU A 150 -20.85 -10.78 -2.72
CA GLU A 150 -21.50 -9.87 -3.66
C GLU A 150 -20.53 -9.12 -4.58
N ALA A 151 -19.26 -9.00 -4.19
CA ALA A 151 -18.21 -8.35 -4.98
C ALA A 151 -17.35 -9.34 -5.76
N ALA A 152 -17.35 -10.62 -5.39
CA ALA A 152 -16.48 -11.65 -5.96
C ALA A 152 -16.56 -11.70 -7.50
N ASP A 153 -17.76 -11.77 -8.08
CA ASP A 153 -17.96 -11.85 -9.54
C ASP A 153 -17.42 -10.63 -10.31
N THR A 154 -17.28 -9.48 -9.64
CA THR A 154 -16.80 -8.23 -10.27
C THR A 154 -15.30 -8.05 -10.13
N TYR A 155 -14.71 -8.52 -9.04
CA TYR A 155 -13.32 -8.20 -8.65
C TYR A 155 -12.37 -9.40 -8.69
N LEU A 156 -12.90 -10.62 -8.68
CA LEU A 156 -12.10 -11.84 -8.69
C LEU A 156 -12.16 -12.54 -10.05
N GLU A 157 -11.02 -13.08 -10.46
CA GLU A 157 -10.90 -14.03 -11.57
C GLU A 157 -10.11 -15.22 -11.05
N ASP A 158 -10.71 -16.41 -11.13
CA ASP A 158 -10.16 -17.66 -10.56
C ASP A 158 -9.71 -17.55 -9.08
N GLY A 159 -10.41 -16.71 -8.30
CA GLY A 159 -10.12 -16.48 -6.87
C GLY A 159 -8.98 -15.49 -6.61
N ALA A 160 -8.41 -14.88 -7.64
CA ALA A 160 -7.39 -13.85 -7.52
C ALA A 160 -7.98 -12.46 -7.77
N ALA A 161 -7.52 -11.48 -6.98
CA ALA A 161 -7.78 -10.06 -7.23
C ALA A 161 -6.56 -9.42 -7.90
N VAL A 162 -6.76 -8.30 -8.61
CA VAL A 162 -5.65 -7.50 -9.15
C VAL A 162 -5.66 -6.14 -8.46
N VAL A 163 -4.48 -5.69 -8.01
CA VAL A 163 -4.26 -4.33 -7.50
C VAL A 163 -3.33 -3.56 -8.40
N MET A 164 -3.55 -2.25 -8.49
CA MET A 164 -2.63 -1.29 -9.08
C MET A 164 -1.87 -0.54 -7.99
N LEU A 165 -0.58 -0.33 -8.24
CA LEU A 165 0.32 0.42 -7.37
C LEU A 165 0.88 1.65 -8.10
N GLY A 166 1.11 2.74 -7.35
CA GLY A 166 1.79 3.93 -7.86
C GLY A 166 0.87 5.06 -8.34
N LEU A 167 -0.44 4.95 -8.13
CA LEU A 167 -1.34 6.07 -8.38
C LEU A 167 -1.04 7.24 -7.44
N THR A 168 -1.16 8.45 -7.96
CA THR A 168 -0.92 9.70 -7.22
C THR A 168 -2.09 10.66 -7.43
N ALA A 169 -2.38 11.47 -6.41
CA ALA A 169 -3.40 12.52 -6.47
C ALA A 169 -3.06 13.63 -5.48
N ALA A 170 -3.66 14.80 -5.62
CA ALA A 170 -3.38 15.95 -4.76
C ALA A 170 -3.74 15.74 -3.27
N GLU A 171 -4.52 14.70 -2.96
CA GLU A 171 -4.96 14.37 -1.60
C GLU A 171 -3.82 13.91 -0.68
N LEU A 172 -2.72 13.38 -1.23
CA LEU A 172 -1.54 12.91 -0.51
C LEU A 172 -0.27 13.17 -1.34
N PRO A 173 0.87 13.49 -0.71
CA PRO A 173 2.12 13.59 -1.45
C PRO A 173 2.54 12.22 -2.02
N ALA A 174 3.17 12.20 -3.18
CA ALA A 174 3.72 10.97 -3.77
C ALA A 174 4.96 10.46 -3.00
N SER A 175 5.65 11.33 -2.28
CA SER A 175 6.79 11.00 -1.44
C SER A 175 7.01 12.03 -0.33
N VAL A 176 7.71 11.61 0.73
CA VAL A 176 8.25 12.47 1.78
C VAL A 176 9.76 12.37 1.84
N GLN A 177 10.42 13.34 2.46
CA GLN A 177 11.87 13.31 2.65
C GLN A 177 12.20 12.64 3.98
N GLY A 178 12.70 11.40 3.92
CA GLY A 178 13.24 10.71 5.08
C GLY A 178 14.64 11.21 5.46
N PRO A 179 15.12 10.88 6.68
CA PRO A 179 16.44 11.31 7.16
C PRO A 179 17.63 10.63 6.45
N LEU A 180 17.42 9.48 5.80
CA LEU A 180 18.45 8.75 5.06
C LEU A 180 18.20 8.78 3.55
N SER A 181 16.94 8.65 3.14
CA SER A 181 16.53 8.72 1.74
C SER A 181 15.06 9.13 1.57
N PRO A 182 14.63 9.57 0.38
CA PRO A 182 13.21 9.82 0.10
C PRO A 182 12.36 8.56 0.31
N ILE A 183 11.14 8.74 0.81
CA ILE A 183 10.19 7.65 1.06
C ILE A 183 8.98 7.84 0.16
N ARG A 184 8.72 6.91 -0.74
CA ARG A 184 7.55 6.90 -1.64
C ARG A 184 6.31 6.48 -0.86
N LEU A 185 5.20 7.17 -1.09
CA LEU A 185 3.90 6.76 -0.57
C LEU A 185 3.17 6.04 -1.71
N LEU A 186 3.14 4.71 -1.65
CA LEU A 186 2.66 3.86 -2.74
C LEU A 186 1.20 3.48 -2.52
N ASN A 187 0.29 4.09 -3.29
CA ASN A 187 -1.13 3.76 -3.24
C ASN A 187 -1.40 2.32 -3.70
N VAL A 188 -2.35 1.65 -3.05
CA VAL A 188 -2.96 0.39 -3.45
C VAL A 188 -4.40 0.65 -3.90
N LYS A 189 -4.67 0.37 -5.17
CA LYS A 189 -6.02 0.42 -5.74
C LYS A 189 -6.46 -0.96 -6.20
N LEU A 190 -7.55 -1.47 -5.64
CA LEU A 190 -8.22 -2.67 -6.13
C LEU A 190 -8.82 -2.40 -7.52
N LEU A 191 -8.55 -3.31 -8.47
CA LEU A 191 -9.10 -3.30 -9.83
C LEU A 191 -10.26 -4.30 -9.93
N THR A 192 -11.24 -4.00 -10.79
CA THR A 192 -12.19 -5.04 -11.22
C THR A 192 -11.46 -6.10 -12.03
N ALA A 193 -12.02 -7.30 -12.14
CA ALA A 193 -11.45 -8.35 -13.00
C ALA A 193 -11.33 -7.87 -14.46
N ALA A 194 -12.29 -7.07 -14.95
CA ALA A 194 -12.25 -6.48 -16.28
C ALA A 194 -11.09 -5.48 -16.46
N GLU A 195 -10.81 -4.65 -15.45
CA GLU A 195 -9.68 -3.73 -15.43
C GLU A 195 -8.33 -4.48 -15.33
N GLY A 196 -8.29 -5.57 -14.56
CA GLY A 196 -7.15 -6.48 -14.48
C GLY A 196 -6.81 -7.08 -15.85
N ARG A 197 -7.79 -7.70 -16.51
CA ARG A 197 -7.65 -8.21 -17.88
C ARG A 197 -7.27 -7.11 -18.86
N PHE A 198 -7.82 -5.91 -18.74
CA PHE A 198 -7.44 -4.80 -19.60
C PHE A 198 -5.94 -4.46 -19.50
N CYS A 199 -5.27 -4.71 -18.38
CA CYS A 199 -3.82 -4.51 -18.27
C CYS A 199 -2.97 -5.54 -19.02
N VAL A 200 -3.53 -6.72 -19.35
CA VAL A 200 -2.80 -7.85 -19.95
C VAL A 200 -3.27 -8.15 -21.37
N ASP A 201 -4.57 -8.09 -21.62
CA ASP A 201 -5.23 -8.53 -22.85
C ASP A 201 -5.80 -7.34 -23.64
N ASN A 202 -4.92 -6.40 -24.04
CA ASN A 202 -5.31 -5.24 -24.84
C ASN A 202 -4.37 -5.00 -26.04
N SER A 203 -4.83 -4.24 -27.03
CA SER A 203 -4.04 -3.91 -28.23
C SER A 203 -3.07 -2.73 -28.04
N MET A 204 -3.03 -2.10 -26.86
CA MET A 204 -2.21 -0.93 -26.55
C MET A 204 -0.84 -1.29 -25.93
N GLY A 205 -0.66 -2.53 -25.46
CA GLY A 205 0.48 -2.98 -24.67
C GLY A 205 0.37 -2.58 -23.19
N ASP A 206 0.88 -3.42 -22.30
CA ASP A 206 0.60 -3.42 -20.86
C ASP A 206 0.83 -2.06 -20.18
N ASP A 207 1.95 -1.40 -20.51
CA ASP A 207 2.31 -0.08 -19.96
C ASP A 207 1.33 1.03 -20.35
N ASN A 208 0.84 1.00 -21.59
CA ASN A 208 -0.13 1.99 -22.06
C ASN A 208 -1.50 1.73 -21.46
N ALA A 209 -1.87 0.47 -21.26
CA ALA A 209 -3.13 0.11 -20.61
C ALA A 209 -3.16 0.54 -19.14
N ARG A 210 -2.09 0.28 -18.38
CA ARG A 210 -1.98 0.74 -16.99
C ARG A 210 -2.07 2.27 -16.89
N ARG A 211 -1.38 3.01 -17.77
CA ARG A 211 -1.48 4.48 -17.81
C ARG A 211 -2.86 4.98 -18.21
N GLU A 212 -3.53 4.29 -19.12
CA GLU A 212 -4.89 4.64 -19.52
C GLU A 212 -5.88 4.41 -18.38
N LEU A 213 -5.77 3.31 -17.62
CA LEU A 213 -6.57 3.12 -16.40
C LEU A 213 -6.31 4.22 -15.38
N ALA A 214 -5.04 4.58 -15.12
CA ALA A 214 -4.69 5.67 -14.21
C ALA A 214 -5.35 7.01 -14.62
N ARG A 215 -5.36 7.30 -15.93
CA ARG A 215 -6.05 8.46 -16.50
C ARG A 215 -7.56 8.40 -16.25
N ARG A 216 -8.21 7.28 -16.55
CA ARG A 216 -9.67 7.11 -16.36
C ARG A 216 -10.09 7.16 -14.90
N PHE A 217 -9.28 6.62 -13.98
CA PHE A 217 -9.52 6.75 -12.55
C PHE A 217 -9.47 8.20 -12.07
N THR A 218 -8.60 9.02 -12.67
CA THR A 218 -8.57 10.46 -12.42
C THR A 218 -9.84 11.13 -12.91
N GLU A 219 -10.34 10.77 -14.09
CA GLU A 219 -11.61 11.27 -14.63
C GLU A 219 -12.83 10.86 -13.81
N GLN A 220 -12.80 9.68 -13.20
CA GLN A 220 -13.83 9.18 -12.27
C GLN A 220 -13.86 9.97 -10.94
N GLY A 221 -12.77 10.66 -10.59
CA GLY A 221 -12.71 11.64 -9.50
C GLY A 221 -12.06 11.14 -8.20
N HIS A 222 -11.94 9.83 -7.99
CA HIS A 222 -11.31 9.24 -6.80
C HIS A 222 -10.23 8.23 -7.19
N PRO A 223 -9.10 8.70 -7.78
CA PRO A 223 -8.09 7.81 -8.32
C PRO A 223 -7.47 6.89 -7.27
N LEU A 224 -7.28 7.36 -6.03
CA LEU A 224 -6.61 6.58 -4.97
C LEU A 224 -7.53 5.60 -4.22
N TRP A 225 -8.85 5.68 -4.43
CA TRP A 225 -9.82 5.03 -3.54
C TRP A 225 -10.22 3.67 -4.10
N SER A 226 -10.22 2.65 -3.24
CA SER A 226 -10.76 1.33 -3.53
C SER A 226 -12.17 1.24 -2.96
N SER A 227 -13.15 0.99 -3.82
CA SER A 227 -14.54 0.73 -3.41
C SER A 227 -15.11 -0.41 -4.25
N LEU A 228 -15.78 -1.34 -3.61
CA LEU A 228 -16.51 -2.46 -4.20
C LEU A 228 -17.76 -2.00 -4.96
N THR A 229 -18.21 -0.75 -4.75
CA THR A 229 -19.41 -0.20 -5.38
C THR A 229 -19.12 0.76 -6.55
N ARG A 230 -17.86 1.08 -6.81
CA ARG A 230 -17.49 1.95 -7.93
C ARG A 230 -17.69 1.20 -9.28
N PRO A 231 -18.17 1.87 -10.34
CA PRO A 231 -18.23 1.25 -11.66
C PRO A 231 -16.82 1.04 -12.23
N SER A 232 -16.67 -0.01 -13.06
CA SER A 232 -15.47 -0.22 -13.89
C SER A 232 -15.20 1.00 -14.77
N VAL A 233 -13.92 1.32 -14.97
CA VAL A 233 -13.49 2.33 -15.96
C VAL A 233 -13.15 1.75 -17.33
N VAL A 234 -13.26 0.43 -17.48
CA VAL A 234 -13.19 -0.29 -18.77
C VAL A 234 -14.59 -0.63 -19.25
#